data_AF-A0A0M3SU45-F1
#
_entry.id   AF-A0A0M3SU45-F1
#
_cell.length_a   1.000
_cell.length_b   1.000
_cell.length_c   1.000
_cell.angle_alpha   90.00
_cell.angle_beta   90.00
_cell.angle_gamma   90.00
#
_symmetry.space_group_name_H-M   'P 1'
#
loop_
_entity.id
_entity.type
_entity.pdbx_description
1 polymer ?
#
loop_
_entity_poly.entity_id
_entity_poly.type
_entity_poly.pdbx_seq_one_letter_code
_entity_poly.pdbx_strand_id
1 'polypeptide(L)'
;DIMDNSVTRRGQPCWFRVPKVGLIAVNDGIILRNHISRILKNHFKGKTYYVDLLDLFNEVEFQTASGQMIDLITTLEGEKDLLKYSLPLHHRIVQYKTAYYSFYLPVACALLMAGENLDKHFDVKNILIEMGTYFQVQDDYLDCFGHPDVIGKVGTDIEDFKCSWLVVKALERSTEEQKKLL
;
A
#
# COMPACT_ATOMS: atom_id res chain seq x y z
N ASP A 1 0.63 1.60 10.10
CA ASP A 1 1.08 1.48 11.52
C ASP A 1 0.85 2.76 12.32
N ILE A 2 1.70 3.80 12.23
CA ILE A 2 1.47 5.03 13.00
C ILE A 2 0.16 5.71 12.57
N MET A 3 -0.01 5.92 11.25
CA MET A 3 -1.18 6.59 10.69
C MET A 3 -2.49 5.81 10.89
N ASP A 4 -2.41 4.48 10.95
CA ASP A 4 -3.57 3.59 11.19
C ASP A 4 -3.67 3.16 12.66
N ASN A 5 -2.95 3.83 13.57
CA ASN A 5 -2.97 3.56 15.01
C ASN A 5 -2.78 2.07 15.40
N SER A 6 -2.09 1.28 14.58
CA SER A 6 -2.04 -0.17 14.70
C SER A 6 -1.36 -0.63 16.00
N VAL A 7 -1.72 -1.82 16.49
CA VAL A 7 -1.18 -2.39 17.75
C VAL A 7 -0.01 -3.35 17.48
N THR A 8 -0.20 -4.31 16.57
CA THR A 8 0.79 -5.35 16.25
C THR A 8 1.06 -5.45 14.75
N ARG A 9 2.29 -5.83 14.40
CA ARG A 9 2.71 -6.14 13.03
C ARG A 9 3.66 -7.35 13.08
N ARG A 10 3.39 -8.39 12.29
CA ARG A 10 4.21 -9.62 12.21
C ARG A 10 4.41 -10.31 13.57
N GLY A 11 3.34 -10.41 14.36
CA GLY A 11 3.35 -11.07 15.68
C GLY A 11 4.07 -10.30 16.80
N GLN A 12 4.48 -9.05 16.56
CA GLN A 12 5.14 -8.19 17.55
C GLN A 12 4.47 -6.81 17.62
N PRO A 13 4.69 -6.02 18.69
CA PRO A 13 4.22 -4.64 18.74
C PRO A 13 4.72 -3.83 17.53
N CYS A 14 3.88 -2.96 16.98
CA CYS A 14 4.34 -1.98 15.98
C CYS A 14 5.51 -1.16 16.54
N TRP A 15 6.47 -0.77 15.70
CA TRP A 15 7.72 -0.14 16.15
C TRP A 15 7.49 1.07 17.07
N PHE A 16 6.53 1.95 16.71
CA PHE A 16 6.17 3.13 17.49
C PHE A 16 5.52 2.81 18.86
N ARG A 17 5.03 1.57 19.06
CA ARG A 17 4.43 1.11 20.33
C ARG A 17 5.46 0.61 21.33
N VAL A 18 6.73 0.43 20.93
CA VAL A 18 7.79 -0.01 21.85
C VAL A 18 8.07 1.09 22.88
N PRO A 19 8.12 0.81 24.21
CA PRO A 19 8.15 1.82 25.30
C PRO A 19 9.25 2.89 25.27
N LYS A 20 10.26 2.78 24.40
CA LYS A 20 11.35 3.76 24.24
C LYS A 20 11.45 4.35 22.84
N VAL A 21 10.55 3.96 21.93
CA VAL A 21 10.57 4.40 20.54
C VAL A 21 9.56 5.53 20.35
N GLY A 22 8.26 5.27 20.58
CA GLY A 22 7.23 6.30 20.36
C GLY A 22 7.33 6.92 18.96
N LEU A 23 7.24 8.26 18.89
CA LEU A 23 7.33 8.99 17.63
C LEU A 23 8.75 9.12 17.04
N ILE A 24 9.79 8.62 17.72
CA ILE A 24 11.12 8.46 17.11
C ILE A 24 11.02 7.57 15.86
N ALA A 25 10.05 6.65 15.85
CA ALA A 25 9.72 5.81 14.70
C ALA A 25 9.47 6.57 13.39
N VAL A 26 9.03 7.83 13.43
CA VAL A 26 8.87 8.65 12.22
C VAL A 26 10.23 8.92 11.58
N ASN A 27 11.21 9.34 12.38
CA ASN A 27 12.58 9.56 11.91
C ASN A 27 13.25 8.24 11.51
N ASP A 28 12.99 7.15 12.23
CA ASP A 28 13.50 5.83 11.85
C ASP A 28 12.96 5.40 10.47
N GLY A 29 11.68 5.65 10.19
CA GLY A 29 11.10 5.44 8.86
C GLY A 29 11.79 6.25 7.76
N ILE A 30 12.10 7.52 8.03
CA ILE A 30 12.88 8.38 7.12
C ILE A 30 14.28 7.79 6.89
N ILE A 31 14.94 7.29 7.93
CA ILE A 31 16.26 6.63 7.81
C ILE A 31 16.17 5.38 6.93
N LEU A 32 15.15 4.53 7.13
CA LEU A 32 14.93 3.33 6.31
C LEU A 32 14.78 3.67 4.83
N ARG A 33 13.99 4.70 4.52
CA ARG A 33 13.84 5.22 3.15
C ARG A 33 15.20 5.69 2.58
N ASN A 34 16.00 6.40 3.36
CA ASN A 34 17.34 6.85 2.94
C ASN A 34 18.33 5.70 2.73
N HIS A 35 18.17 4.55 3.41
CA HIS A 35 19.02 3.39 3.19
C HIS A 35 18.91 2.83 1.76
N ILE A 36 17.76 2.99 1.08
CA ILE A 36 17.56 2.52 -0.30
C ILE A 36 18.62 3.14 -1.23
N SER A 37 18.71 4.48 -1.27
CA SER A 37 19.66 5.17 -2.15
C SER A 37 21.12 4.89 -1.77
N ARG A 38 21.40 4.67 -0.48
CA ARG A 38 22.72 4.24 0.01
C ARG A 38 23.10 2.87 -0.55
N ILE A 39 22.20 1.89 -0.49
CA ILE A 39 22.40 0.54 -1.02
C ILE A 39 22.58 0.60 -2.54
N LEU A 40 21.68 1.30 -3.25
CA LEU A 40 21.76 1.46 -4.70
C LEU A 40 23.11 2.07 -5.13
N LYS A 41 23.53 3.16 -4.47
CA LYS A 41 24.82 3.80 -4.74
C LYS A 41 26.01 2.89 -4.46
N ASN A 42 25.98 2.13 -3.37
CA ASN A 42 27.12 1.30 -2.97
C ASN A 42 27.32 0.09 -3.90
N HIS A 43 26.25 -0.49 -4.41
CA HIS A 43 26.31 -1.75 -5.15
C HIS A 43 26.09 -1.61 -6.67
N PHE A 44 25.40 -0.54 -7.10
CA PHE A 44 24.94 -0.41 -8.49
C PHE A 44 25.45 0.85 -9.19
N LYS A 45 26.16 1.79 -8.52
CA LYS A 45 26.62 3.05 -9.15
C LYS A 45 27.41 2.87 -10.46
N GLY A 46 28.14 1.77 -10.63
CA GLY A 46 28.90 1.47 -11.85
C GLY A 46 28.11 0.74 -12.94
N LYS A 47 26.83 0.41 -12.71
CA LYS A 47 25.98 -0.30 -13.69
C LYS A 47 25.37 0.69 -14.66
N THR A 48 25.20 0.26 -15.91
CA THR A 48 24.58 1.06 -16.97
C THR A 48 23.15 1.47 -16.61
N TYR A 49 22.42 0.61 -15.89
CA TYR A 49 21.03 0.83 -15.43
C TYR A 49 20.93 1.54 -14.06
N TYR A 50 22.01 2.13 -13.53
CA TYR A 50 22.00 2.75 -12.20
C TYR A 50 21.00 3.90 -12.07
N VAL A 51 20.96 4.77 -13.08
CA VAL A 51 20.07 5.93 -13.10
C VAL A 51 18.61 5.44 -13.19
N ASP A 52 18.35 4.46 -14.06
CA ASP A 52 17.02 3.87 -14.20
C ASP A 52 16.53 3.23 -12.90
N LEU A 53 17.43 2.58 -12.13
CA LEU A 53 17.07 2.06 -10.79
C LEU A 53 16.71 3.19 -9.82
N LEU A 54 17.49 4.28 -9.78
CA LEU A 54 17.17 5.40 -8.90
C LEU A 54 15.82 6.03 -9.25
N ASP A 55 15.59 6.27 -10.54
CA ASP A 55 14.35 6.88 -11.01
C ASP A 55 13.16 5.95 -10.77
N LEU A 56 13.31 4.64 -11.01
CA LEU A 56 12.29 3.63 -10.73
C LEU A 56 11.89 3.63 -9.24
N PHE A 57 12.85 3.62 -8.32
CA PHE A 57 12.55 3.64 -6.89
C PHE A 57 11.88 4.95 -6.46
N ASN A 58 12.35 6.10 -6.95
CA ASN A 58 11.76 7.40 -6.63
C ASN A 58 10.33 7.54 -7.16
N GLU A 59 10.09 7.11 -8.41
CA GLU A 59 8.77 7.17 -9.04
C GLU A 59 7.77 6.26 -8.32
N VAL A 60 8.18 5.03 -7.99
CA VAL A 60 7.32 4.10 -7.25
C VAL A 60 7.09 4.58 -5.81
N GLU A 61 8.07 5.19 -5.16
CA GLU A 61 7.90 5.83 -3.85
C GLU A 61 6.86 6.95 -3.93
N PHE A 62 6.96 7.82 -4.94
CA PHE A 62 6.00 8.90 -5.17
C PHE A 62 4.58 8.37 -5.43
N GLN A 63 4.44 7.33 -6.25
CA GLN A 63 3.17 6.68 -6.53
C GLN A 63 2.55 6.10 -5.25
N THR A 64 3.37 5.42 -4.43
CA THR A 64 2.94 4.83 -3.16
C THR A 64 2.48 5.90 -2.17
N ALA A 65 3.27 6.98 -2.01
CA ALA A 65 2.91 8.11 -1.17
C ALA A 65 1.63 8.80 -1.65
N SER A 66 1.44 8.94 -2.96
CA SER A 66 0.23 9.50 -3.56
C SER A 66 -0.99 8.60 -3.31
N GLY A 67 -0.85 7.28 -3.43
CA GLY A 67 -1.90 6.32 -3.07
C GLY A 67 -2.27 6.41 -1.59
N GLN A 68 -1.27 6.48 -0.71
CA GLN A 68 -1.49 6.66 0.73
C GLN A 68 -2.17 8.00 1.05
N MET A 69 -1.81 9.07 0.35
CA MET A 69 -2.49 10.36 0.49
C MET A 69 -3.97 10.24 0.16
N ILE A 70 -4.32 9.61 -0.97
CA ILE A 70 -5.72 9.41 -1.38
C ILE A 70 -6.47 8.55 -0.36
N ASP A 71 -5.84 7.50 0.18
CA ASP A 71 -6.41 6.67 1.25
C ASP A 71 -6.79 7.54 2.47
N LEU A 72 -5.84 8.34 2.98
CA LEU A 72 -6.04 9.14 4.19
C LEU A 72 -7.07 10.27 4.01
N ILE A 73 -7.06 10.99 2.87
CA ILE A 73 -8.03 12.08 2.65
C ILE A 73 -9.46 11.54 2.41
N THR A 74 -9.58 10.28 2.02
CA THR A 74 -10.86 9.60 1.85
C THR A 74 -11.46 9.19 3.21
N THR A 75 -10.62 9.03 4.23
CA THR A 75 -10.98 8.52 5.56
C THR A 75 -10.75 9.58 6.65
N LEU A 76 -10.94 10.88 6.35
CA LEU A 76 -10.69 11.96 7.30
C LEU A 76 -11.57 11.84 8.55
N GLU A 77 -10.94 11.88 9.73
CA GLU A 77 -11.62 11.88 11.02
C GLU A 77 -12.64 13.03 11.08
N GLY A 78 -13.93 12.67 11.22
CA GLY A 78 -15.03 13.62 11.42
C GLY A 78 -16.04 13.69 10.25
N GLU A 79 -15.65 13.34 9.03
CA GLU A 79 -16.56 13.28 7.87
C GLU A 79 -16.81 11.83 7.44
N LYS A 80 -17.77 11.17 8.09
CA LYS A 80 -18.17 9.78 7.78
C LYS A 80 -19.24 9.72 6.68
N ASP A 81 -18.87 10.15 5.48
CA ASP A 81 -19.75 10.07 4.31
C ASP A 81 -19.39 8.88 3.41
N LEU A 82 -20.08 7.75 3.63
CA LEU A 82 -19.93 6.54 2.81
C LEU A 82 -20.29 6.75 1.34
N LEU A 83 -21.02 7.83 0.98
CA LEU A 83 -21.35 8.13 -0.42
C LEU A 83 -20.12 8.49 -1.25
N LYS A 84 -19.02 8.89 -0.60
CA LYS A 84 -17.74 9.13 -1.27
C LYS A 84 -17.09 7.82 -1.75
N TYR A 85 -17.48 6.69 -1.17
CA TYR A 85 -16.84 5.40 -1.43
C TYR A 85 -17.39 4.79 -2.70
N SER A 86 -16.48 4.41 -3.59
CA SER A 86 -16.84 3.85 -4.88
C SER A 86 -15.76 2.89 -5.35
N LEU A 87 -16.14 1.93 -6.18
CA LEU A 87 -15.19 0.98 -6.75
C LEU A 87 -14.07 1.67 -7.55
N PRO A 88 -14.31 2.74 -8.34
CA PRO A 88 -13.22 3.48 -8.98
C PRO A 88 -12.26 4.16 -8.01
N LEU A 89 -12.75 4.66 -6.87
CA LEU A 89 -11.90 5.26 -5.84
C LEU A 89 -11.05 4.18 -5.14
N HIS A 90 -11.67 3.08 -4.72
CA HIS A 90 -10.95 1.91 -4.19
C HIS A 90 -9.85 1.45 -5.14
N HIS A 91 -10.20 1.23 -6.42
CA HIS A 91 -9.23 0.82 -7.43
C HIS A 91 -8.04 1.79 -7.54
N ARG A 92 -8.30 3.10 -7.52
CA ARG A 92 -7.23 4.11 -7.57
C ARG A 92 -6.35 4.07 -6.32
N ILE A 93 -6.94 3.95 -5.13
CA ILE A 93 -6.17 3.83 -3.88
C ILE A 93 -5.27 2.61 -3.96
N VAL A 94 -5.83 1.44 -4.25
CA VAL A 94 -5.13 0.17 -4.31
C VAL A 94 -4.01 0.15 -5.35
N GLN A 95 -4.31 0.63 -6.56
CA GLN A 95 -3.35 0.68 -7.66
C GLN A 95 -2.09 1.44 -7.25
N TYR A 96 -2.25 2.63 -6.68
CA TYR A 96 -1.13 3.49 -6.32
C TYR A 96 -0.47 3.09 -5.00
N LYS A 97 -1.27 2.78 -3.97
CA LYS A 97 -0.79 2.48 -2.61
C LYS A 97 -0.09 1.13 -2.54
N THR A 98 -0.49 0.14 -3.35
CA THR A 98 0.00 -1.24 -3.21
C THR A 98 0.63 -1.80 -4.48
N ALA A 99 -0.06 -1.71 -5.62
CA ALA A 99 0.29 -2.51 -6.79
C ALA A 99 1.69 -2.19 -7.37
N TYR A 100 2.04 -0.91 -7.45
CA TYR A 100 3.35 -0.49 -8.00
C TYR A 100 4.54 -1.02 -7.21
N TYR A 101 4.58 -0.82 -5.89
CA TYR A 101 5.74 -1.22 -5.09
C TYR A 101 5.76 -2.72 -4.79
N SER A 102 4.59 -3.36 -4.71
CA SER A 102 4.50 -4.77 -4.31
C SER A 102 4.70 -5.74 -5.48
N PHE A 103 4.25 -5.37 -6.67
CA PHE A 103 4.25 -6.25 -7.85
C PHE A 103 5.14 -5.74 -8.98
N TYR A 104 4.95 -4.47 -9.39
CA TYR A 104 5.71 -3.93 -10.52
C TYR A 104 7.20 -3.72 -10.19
N LEU A 105 7.51 -3.06 -9.07
CA LEU A 105 8.89 -2.69 -8.70
C LEU A 105 9.85 -3.89 -8.65
N PRO A 106 9.53 -5.03 -8.01
CA PRO A 106 10.45 -6.17 -7.98
C PRO A 106 10.79 -6.72 -9.38
N VAL A 107 9.80 -6.80 -10.27
CA VAL A 107 9.99 -7.30 -11.64
C VAL A 107 10.73 -6.27 -12.50
N ALA A 108 10.40 -4.99 -12.36
CA ALA A 108 11.09 -3.90 -13.05
C ALA A 108 12.57 -3.84 -12.65
N CYS A 109 12.91 -4.03 -11.37
CA CYS A 109 14.30 -4.17 -10.93
C CYS A 109 15.00 -5.34 -11.62
N ALA A 110 14.35 -6.50 -11.72
CA ALA A 110 14.91 -7.67 -12.39
C ALA A 110 15.13 -7.45 -13.90
N LEU A 111 14.17 -6.80 -14.57
CA LEU A 111 14.29 -6.42 -15.99
C LEU A 111 15.48 -5.47 -16.23
N LEU A 112 15.60 -4.42 -15.42
CA LEU A 112 16.75 -3.50 -15.51
C LEU A 112 18.07 -4.24 -15.29
N MET A 113 18.13 -5.13 -14.30
CA MET A 113 19.33 -5.94 -14.03
C MET A 113 19.66 -6.93 -15.15
N ALA A 114 18.67 -7.37 -15.92
CA ALA A 114 18.82 -8.18 -17.12
C ALA A 114 19.21 -7.38 -18.38
N GLY A 115 19.27 -6.05 -18.30
CA GLY A 115 19.60 -5.17 -19.43
C GLY A 115 18.42 -4.81 -20.32
N GLU A 116 17.19 -5.06 -19.85
CA GLU A 116 15.97 -4.70 -20.57
C GLU A 116 15.64 -3.21 -20.44
N ASN A 117 14.92 -2.67 -21.43
CA ASN A 117 14.35 -1.32 -21.37
C ASN A 117 12.88 -1.39 -20.94
N LEU A 118 12.55 -0.81 -19.78
CA LEU A 118 11.21 -0.82 -19.21
C LEU A 118 10.12 -0.22 -20.13
N ASP A 119 10.47 0.71 -21.02
CA ASP A 119 9.52 1.30 -22.00
C ASP A 119 8.94 0.25 -22.95
N LYS A 120 9.63 -0.88 -23.14
CA LYS A 120 9.19 -2.00 -23.98
C LYS A 120 8.34 -3.02 -23.22
N HIS A 121 8.18 -2.87 -21.91
CA HIS A 121 7.53 -3.85 -21.02
C HIS A 121 6.22 -3.31 -20.41
N PHE A 122 5.47 -2.51 -21.18
CA PHE A 122 4.18 -1.96 -20.74
C PHE A 122 3.15 -3.05 -20.37
N ASP A 123 3.10 -4.15 -21.13
CA ASP A 123 2.19 -5.25 -20.83
C ASP A 123 2.54 -5.95 -19.51
N VAL A 124 3.83 -6.07 -19.20
CA VAL A 124 4.30 -6.61 -17.91
C VAL A 124 3.82 -5.72 -16.77
N LYS A 125 3.94 -4.39 -16.92
CA LYS A 125 3.42 -3.44 -15.95
C LYS A 125 1.92 -3.62 -15.75
N ASN A 126 1.12 -3.67 -16.82
CA ASN A 126 -0.34 -3.80 -16.72
C ASN A 126 -0.76 -5.08 -15.97
N ILE A 127 -0.15 -6.21 -16.32
CA ILE A 127 -0.43 -7.50 -15.64
C ILE A 127 -0.12 -7.39 -14.14
N LEU A 128 1.03 -6.83 -13.79
CA LEU A 128 1.46 -6.71 -12.39
C LEU A 128 0.60 -5.73 -11.60
N ILE A 129 0.11 -4.66 -12.24
CA ILE A 129 -0.83 -3.74 -11.61
C ILE A 129 -2.16 -4.44 -11.33
N GLU A 130 -2.72 -5.19 -12.28
CA GLU A 130 -3.95 -5.96 -12.06
C GLU A 130 -3.79 -7.05 -10.98
N MET A 131 -2.63 -7.73 -10.95
CA MET A 131 -2.30 -8.68 -9.88
C MET A 131 -2.24 -7.99 -8.52
N GLY A 132 -1.64 -6.79 -8.45
CA GLY A 132 -1.60 -6.01 -7.22
C GLY A 132 -2.97 -5.51 -6.77
N THR A 133 -3.83 -5.15 -7.73
CA THR A 133 -5.23 -4.82 -7.44
C THR A 133 -5.96 -6.01 -6.83
N TYR A 134 -5.84 -7.18 -7.43
CA TYR A 134 -6.42 -8.42 -6.89
C TYR A 134 -5.88 -8.74 -5.50
N PHE A 135 -4.56 -8.63 -5.30
CA PHE A 135 -3.92 -8.90 -4.01
C PHE A 135 -4.47 -8.02 -2.88
N GLN A 136 -4.69 -6.74 -3.12
CA GLN A 136 -5.24 -5.86 -2.09
C GLN A 136 -6.72 -6.17 -1.80
N VAL A 137 -7.50 -6.59 -2.80
CA VAL A 137 -8.85 -7.12 -2.55
C VAL A 137 -8.81 -8.35 -1.63
N GLN A 138 -7.80 -9.20 -1.75
CA GLN A 138 -7.60 -10.31 -0.81
C GLN A 138 -7.23 -9.83 0.59
N ASP A 139 -6.35 -8.83 0.73
CA ASP A 139 -6.00 -8.25 2.03
C ASP A 139 -7.22 -7.63 2.71
N ASP A 140 -8.03 -6.84 1.99
CA ASP A 140 -9.29 -6.25 2.46
C ASP A 140 -10.29 -7.33 2.94
N TYR A 141 -10.40 -8.45 2.19
CA TYR A 141 -11.22 -9.59 2.61
C TYR A 141 -10.70 -10.26 3.89
N LEU A 142 -9.39 -10.51 3.94
CA LEU A 142 -8.73 -11.17 5.07
C LEU A 142 -8.68 -10.29 6.31
N ASP A 143 -8.78 -8.96 6.17
CA ASP A 143 -8.86 -8.05 7.31
C ASP A 143 -10.13 -8.31 8.13
N CYS A 144 -11.27 -8.54 7.47
CA CYS A 144 -12.55 -8.80 8.12
C CYS A 144 -12.79 -10.29 8.44
N PHE A 145 -12.40 -11.20 7.53
CA PHE A 145 -12.76 -12.62 7.61
C PHE A 145 -11.57 -13.55 7.87
N GLY A 146 -10.34 -13.04 7.85
CA GLY A 146 -9.14 -13.82 8.13
C GLY A 146 -9.00 -14.13 9.61
N HIS A 147 -8.53 -15.34 9.94
CA HIS A 147 -8.29 -15.72 11.32
C HIS A 147 -7.03 -15.01 11.86
N PRO A 148 -7.09 -14.27 12.99
CA PRO A 148 -5.96 -13.49 13.54
C PRO A 148 -4.66 -14.29 13.67
N ASP A 149 -4.75 -15.54 14.15
CA ASP A 149 -3.58 -16.42 14.31
C ASP A 149 -2.88 -16.80 13.00
N VAL A 150 -3.60 -16.73 11.87
CA VAL A 150 -3.06 -17.02 10.54
C VAL A 150 -2.50 -15.75 9.89
N ILE A 151 -3.23 -14.63 10.00
CA ILE A 151 -2.85 -13.35 9.37
C ILE A 151 -1.79 -12.58 10.18
N GLY A 152 -1.66 -12.86 11.48
CA GLY A 152 -0.67 -12.24 12.37
C GLY A 152 -0.95 -10.77 12.72
N LYS A 153 -2.19 -10.31 12.50
CA LYS A 153 -2.73 -8.99 12.83
C LYS A 153 -4.20 -9.11 13.24
N VAL A 154 -4.72 -8.09 13.92
CA VAL A 154 -6.17 -7.87 14.08
C VAL A 154 -6.57 -6.86 13.01
N GLY A 155 -7.61 -7.18 12.24
CA GLY A 155 -8.14 -6.25 11.24
C GLY A 155 -8.79 -5.02 11.88
N THR A 156 -8.64 -3.88 11.23
CA THR A 156 -9.15 -2.59 11.72
C THR A 156 -9.83 -1.77 10.63
N ASP A 157 -10.02 -2.33 9.42
CA ASP A 157 -10.59 -1.59 8.29
C ASP A 157 -11.95 -0.95 8.60
N ILE A 158 -12.78 -1.61 9.42
CA ILE A 158 -14.11 -1.09 9.79
C ILE A 158 -13.97 0.07 10.79
N GLU A 159 -13.19 -0.11 11.84
CA GLU A 159 -12.95 0.88 12.89
C GLU A 159 -12.26 2.14 12.35
N ASP A 160 -11.30 1.93 11.45
CA ASP A 160 -10.53 2.98 10.78
C ASP A 160 -11.31 3.63 9.62
N PHE A 161 -12.55 3.17 9.39
CA PHE A 161 -13.44 3.67 8.34
C PHE A 161 -12.73 3.66 6.99
N LYS A 162 -12.06 2.56 6.64
CA LYS A 162 -11.30 2.44 5.39
C LYS A 162 -12.24 2.30 4.20
N CYS A 163 -11.84 2.84 3.05
CA CYS A 163 -12.46 2.57 1.76
C CYS A 163 -12.05 1.16 1.27
N SER A 164 -12.42 0.14 2.04
CA SER A 164 -12.13 -1.27 1.79
C SER A 164 -13.01 -1.85 0.67
N TRP A 165 -12.53 -2.87 -0.04
CA TRP A 165 -13.30 -3.55 -1.09
C TRP A 165 -14.65 -4.07 -0.58
N LEU A 166 -14.69 -4.53 0.68
CA LEU A 166 -15.90 -5.07 1.30
C LEU A 166 -17.01 -4.01 1.41
N VAL A 167 -16.69 -2.80 1.88
CA VAL A 167 -17.70 -1.74 2.05
C VAL A 167 -18.19 -1.22 0.70
N VAL A 168 -17.30 -1.03 -0.29
CA VAL A 168 -17.73 -0.59 -1.62
C VAL A 168 -18.65 -1.61 -2.30
N LYS A 169 -18.40 -2.91 -2.10
CA LYS A 169 -19.28 -3.97 -2.62
C LYS A 169 -20.57 -4.14 -1.83
N ALA A 170 -20.53 -3.93 -0.51
CA ALA A 170 -21.73 -3.89 0.31
C ALA A 170 -22.65 -2.74 -0.14
N LEU A 171 -22.12 -1.53 -0.31
CA LEU A 171 -22.88 -0.36 -0.77
C LEU A 171 -23.52 -0.57 -2.16
N GLU A 172 -22.81 -1.22 -3.09
CA GLU A 172 -23.32 -1.55 -4.43
C GLU A 172 -24.53 -2.49 -4.40
N ARG A 173 -24.60 -3.39 -3.41
CA ARG A 173 -25.60 -4.47 -3.33
C ARG A 173 -26.69 -4.24 -2.28
N SER A 174 -26.51 -3.27 -1.41
CA SER A 174 -27.38 -3.03 -0.25
C SER A 174 -28.69 -2.34 -0.64
N THR A 175 -29.78 -2.71 0.03
CA THR A 175 -31.03 -1.92 0.02
C THR A 175 -30.83 -0.60 0.76
N GLU A 176 -31.79 0.31 0.64
CA GLU A 176 -31.76 1.59 1.37
C GLU A 176 -31.79 1.39 2.90
N GLU A 177 -32.44 0.35 3.41
CA GLU A 177 -32.39 -0.01 4.83
C GLU A 177 -31.00 -0.52 5.25
N GLN A 178 -30.37 -1.35 4.43
CA GLN A 178 -29.02 -1.86 4.69
C GLN A 178 -27.97 -0.74 4.62
N LYS A 179 -28.09 0.20 3.67
CA LYS A 179 -27.21 1.37 3.58
C LYS A 179 -27.31 2.31 4.78
N LYS A 180 -28.45 2.38 5.45
CA LYS A 180 -28.60 3.15 6.70
C LYS A 180 -27.97 2.46 7.91
N LEU A 181 -27.78 1.14 7.85
CA LEU A 181 -27.15 0.35 8.89
C LEU A 181 -25.62 0.38 8.78
N LEU A 182 -25.11 0.38 7.55
CA LEU A 182 -23.68 0.58 7.24
C LEU A 182 -23.24 1.99 7.67
#